data_AF-A0A7S3FCX3-F1
#
_entry.id   AF-A0A7S3FCX3-F1
#
_cell.length_a   1.000
_cell.length_b   1.000
_cell.length_c   1.000
_cell.angle_alpha   90.00
_cell.angle_beta   90.00
_cell.angle_gamma   90.00
#
_symmetry.space_group_name_H-M   'P 1'
#
loop_
_entity.id
_entity.type
_entity.pdbx_description
1 polymer ?
#
loop_
_entity_poly.entity_id
_entity_poly.type
_entity_poly.pdbx_seq_one_letter_code
_entity_poly.pdbx_strand_id
1 'polypeptide(L)'
;MAKEWYAHAAPAEKQTTKATDGARPPASVVLCCGGDGTFNWVSTVLLELELEAPAGAAPFRPDLVPVPLGTGNDLSRALGWGGAYPGEQGLGGVVAAAREAPRGASLDLWAVHFDTARPKFPQMENYFSVGVDALAAKRFADLREANPEQFKSQTKNKAVYASEGAKLAVSGATTLNYKVKQLLVGGEACELPEGTKSIVVLNIPSFGSGTDPWGKGTHLRRRKDFAPPAVNDGLLEVVALRSVADVPKLMALGAATAGRISAARVGQGSSVRIVFEGAEAAQEEHPTCCGLWKKKSARTTLAAQVDGEAWEFPFASEVIDITLKGRVGVRFGPEHAAGEGISAGQVDGSKGAPELGWVPESAASKRADAEANAASSTSSVSAA
;
A
#
# COMPACT_ATOMS: atom_id res chain seq x y z
N MET A 1 22.13 4.12 -12.79
CA MET A 1 22.54 3.03 -11.87
C MET A 1 21.75 1.73 -12.05
N ALA A 2 20.44 1.61 -11.76
CA ALA A 2 19.72 0.34 -11.98
C ALA A 2 19.59 -0.08 -13.47
N LYS A 3 19.35 0.90 -14.37
CA LYS A 3 19.32 0.67 -15.82
C LYS A 3 20.68 0.27 -16.43
N GLU A 4 21.79 0.67 -15.79
CA GLU A 4 23.14 0.34 -16.26
C GLU A 4 23.51 -1.12 -15.94
N TRP A 5 23.01 -1.66 -14.82
CA TRP A 5 23.17 -3.09 -14.50
C TRP A 5 22.51 -4.00 -15.53
N TYR A 6 21.33 -3.62 -16.03
CA TYR A 6 20.63 -4.36 -17.10
C TYR A 6 21.38 -4.31 -18.43
N ALA A 7 22.01 -3.19 -18.76
CA ALA A 7 22.79 -3.03 -19.99
C ALA A 7 24.12 -3.80 -19.99
N HIS A 8 24.70 -4.05 -18.80
CA HIS A 8 25.94 -4.82 -18.64
C HIS A 8 25.74 -6.34 -18.52
N ALA A 9 24.49 -6.82 -18.47
CA ALA A 9 24.17 -8.25 -18.60
C ALA A 9 24.21 -8.69 -20.08
N ALA A 10 25.30 -8.41 -20.79
CA ALA A 10 25.62 -9.06 -22.06
C ALA A 10 26.15 -10.48 -21.80
N PRO A 11 26.02 -11.42 -22.75
CA PRO A 11 26.13 -12.84 -22.46
C PRO A 11 27.55 -13.17 -21.99
N ALA A 12 27.66 -13.76 -20.80
CA ALA A 12 28.90 -14.30 -20.29
C ALA A 12 29.58 -15.14 -21.39
N GLU A 13 30.86 -14.86 -21.64
CA GLU A 13 31.71 -15.63 -22.54
C GLU A 13 31.52 -17.13 -22.30
N LYS A 14 31.50 -17.90 -23.38
CA LYS A 14 31.37 -19.35 -23.39
C LYS A 14 32.49 -20.01 -22.58
N GLN A 15 32.33 -20.09 -21.27
CA GLN A 15 32.92 -21.15 -20.49
C GLN A 15 32.07 -22.39 -20.68
N THR A 16 32.63 -23.35 -21.40
CA THR A 16 32.08 -24.69 -21.59
C THR A 16 32.02 -25.41 -20.25
N THR A 17 30.96 -25.17 -19.48
CA THR A 17 30.55 -26.04 -18.38
C THR A 17 29.54 -27.03 -18.95
N LYS A 18 29.82 -28.33 -18.72
CA LYS A 18 28.94 -29.44 -19.08
C LYS A 18 27.53 -29.13 -18.58
N ALA A 19 26.54 -29.39 -19.44
CA ALA A 19 25.13 -29.29 -19.13
C ALA A 19 24.82 -30.05 -17.82
N THR A 20 24.60 -29.29 -16.76
CA THR A 20 23.92 -29.75 -15.56
C THR A 20 22.47 -29.29 -15.69
N ASP A 21 21.56 -30.26 -15.65
CA ASP A 21 20.11 -30.15 -15.70
C ASP A 21 19.53 -28.78 -15.27
N GLY A 22 18.77 -28.13 -16.17
CA GLY A 22 17.63 -27.24 -15.86
C GLY A 22 17.74 -26.20 -14.75
N ALA A 23 18.94 -25.83 -14.29
CA ALA A 23 19.11 -25.02 -13.10
C ALA A 23 18.76 -23.57 -13.40
N ARG A 24 17.59 -23.13 -12.91
CA ARG A 24 17.23 -21.71 -12.72
C ARG A 24 18.48 -20.96 -12.23
N PRO A 25 18.84 -19.80 -12.80
CA PRO A 25 20.02 -19.04 -12.37
C PRO A 25 20.01 -18.87 -10.84
N PRO A 26 21.18 -18.87 -10.18
CA PRO A 26 21.27 -18.78 -8.73
C PRO A 26 20.47 -17.56 -8.27
N ALA A 27 19.33 -17.75 -7.58
CA ALA A 27 18.45 -16.62 -7.32
C ALA A 27 19.19 -15.53 -6.56
N SER A 28 19.32 -14.40 -7.25
CA SER A 28 19.86 -13.17 -6.72
C SER A 28 18.92 -12.69 -5.62
N VAL A 29 19.50 -12.29 -4.49
CA VAL A 29 18.77 -11.64 -3.40
C VAL A 29 19.25 -10.19 -3.35
N VAL A 30 18.32 -9.26 -3.30
CA VAL A 30 18.60 -7.83 -3.16
C VAL A 30 18.23 -7.43 -1.74
N LEU A 31 19.22 -6.92 -0.99
CA LEU A 31 19.00 -6.36 0.33
C LEU A 31 18.60 -4.88 0.18
N CYS A 32 17.38 -4.54 0.57
CA CYS A 32 16.85 -3.18 0.58
C CYS A 32 17.24 -2.49 1.90
N CYS A 33 18.44 -1.91 1.93
CA CYS A 33 18.98 -1.20 3.09
C CYS A 33 18.37 0.20 3.22
N GLY A 34 17.23 0.31 3.91
CA GLY A 34 16.52 1.57 4.09
C GLY A 34 15.25 1.45 4.91
N GLY A 35 14.30 2.36 4.69
CA GLY A 35 12.93 2.24 5.20
C GLY A 35 11.99 1.68 4.14
N ASP A 36 10.69 1.69 4.43
CA ASP A 36 9.64 1.21 3.52
C ASP A 36 9.72 1.88 2.12
N GLY A 37 9.94 3.20 2.05
CA GLY A 37 10.10 3.90 0.77
C GLY A 37 11.32 3.46 -0.07
N THR A 38 12.39 2.97 0.56
CA THR A 38 13.54 2.40 -0.18
C THR A 38 13.16 1.07 -0.81
N PHE A 39 12.39 0.25 -0.10
CA PHE A 39 11.88 -1.01 -0.65
C PHE A 39 10.90 -0.73 -1.81
N ASN A 40 9.95 0.19 -1.63
CA ASN A 40 8.98 0.60 -2.66
C ASN A 40 9.66 1.09 -3.95
N TRP A 41 10.73 1.88 -3.81
CA TRP A 41 11.53 2.29 -4.97
C TRP A 41 12.14 1.10 -5.73
N VAL A 42 12.76 0.15 -5.00
CA VAL A 42 13.40 -1.02 -5.61
C VAL A 42 12.36 -1.94 -6.26
N SER A 43 11.26 -2.22 -5.58
CA SER A 43 10.19 -3.09 -6.09
C SER A 43 9.50 -2.49 -7.31
N THR A 44 9.29 -1.17 -7.32
CA THR A 44 8.75 -0.43 -8.48
C THR A 44 9.64 -0.60 -9.68
N VAL A 45 10.95 -0.37 -9.52
CA VAL A 45 11.93 -0.52 -10.60
C VAL A 45 11.96 -1.96 -11.12
N LEU A 46 11.92 -2.96 -10.23
CA LEU A 46 11.91 -4.37 -10.66
C LEU A 46 10.62 -4.74 -11.41
N LEU A 47 9.47 -4.27 -10.95
CA LEU A 47 8.20 -4.51 -11.61
C LEU A 47 8.16 -3.83 -12.99
N GLU A 48 8.63 -2.59 -13.10
CA GLU A 48 8.73 -1.87 -14.37
C GLU A 48 9.65 -2.60 -15.36
N LEU A 49 10.82 -3.05 -14.91
CA LEU A 49 11.75 -3.81 -15.75
C LEU A 49 11.15 -5.14 -16.21
N GLU A 50 10.33 -5.79 -15.37
CA GLU A 50 9.61 -7.00 -15.75
C GLU A 50 8.53 -6.72 -16.80
N LEU A 51 7.78 -5.63 -16.65
CA LEU A 51 6.74 -5.21 -17.59
C LEU A 51 7.32 -4.72 -18.94
N GLU A 52 8.50 -4.13 -18.93
CA GLU A 52 9.21 -3.66 -20.13
C GLU A 52 10.04 -4.76 -20.82
N ALA A 53 10.17 -5.94 -20.21
CA ALA A 53 10.99 -7.02 -20.74
C ALA A 53 10.44 -7.54 -22.10
N PRO A 54 11.32 -7.80 -23.10
CA PRO A 54 10.89 -8.39 -24.36
C PRO A 54 10.19 -9.74 -24.16
N ALA A 55 9.16 -10.00 -24.96
CA ALA A 55 8.46 -11.29 -24.95
C ALA A 55 9.46 -12.46 -25.16
N GLY A 56 9.48 -13.39 -24.21
CA GLY A 56 10.39 -14.55 -24.24
C GLY A 56 11.75 -14.35 -23.58
N ALA A 57 12.08 -13.15 -23.08
CA ALA A 57 13.24 -12.96 -22.21
C ALA A 57 13.01 -13.66 -20.87
N ALA A 58 14.05 -14.32 -20.34
CA ALA A 58 13.98 -14.86 -18.98
C ALA A 58 13.85 -13.68 -17.99
N PRO A 59 12.76 -13.61 -17.19
CA PRO A 59 12.54 -12.47 -16.33
C PRO A 59 13.57 -12.47 -15.19
N PHE A 60 14.32 -11.38 -15.02
CA PHE A 60 15.16 -11.18 -13.84
C PHE A 60 14.27 -10.85 -12.65
N ARG A 61 13.97 -11.88 -11.84
CA ARG A 61 13.18 -11.76 -10.61
C ARG A 61 14.05 -12.07 -9.39
N PRO A 62 14.86 -11.11 -8.90
CA PRO A 62 15.53 -11.29 -7.63
C PRO A 62 14.50 -11.28 -6.51
N ASP A 63 14.78 -12.00 -5.42
CA ASP A 63 13.97 -11.89 -4.22
C ASP A 63 14.46 -10.70 -3.40
N LEU A 64 13.52 -9.91 -2.88
CA LEU A 64 13.81 -8.76 -2.03
C LEU A 64 13.82 -9.14 -0.55
N VAL A 65 14.75 -8.54 0.19
CA VAL A 65 14.84 -8.62 1.66
C VAL A 65 14.95 -7.22 2.23
N PRO A 66 14.00 -6.75 3.05
CA PRO A 66 14.13 -5.48 3.73
C PRO A 66 15.21 -5.55 4.82
N VAL A 67 16.00 -4.49 4.96
CA VAL A 67 16.89 -4.29 6.10
C VAL A 67 16.45 -3.01 6.84
N PRO A 68 15.96 -3.10 8.09
CA PRO A 68 15.17 -2.05 8.75
C PRO A 68 16.01 -0.85 9.24
N LEU A 69 16.38 0.05 8.32
CA LEU A 69 17.13 1.28 8.61
C LEU A 69 16.23 2.52 8.73
N GLY A 70 14.94 2.41 8.39
CA GLY A 70 13.95 3.47 8.51
C GLY A 70 13.37 3.65 9.92
N THR A 71 12.39 4.55 10.06
CA THR A 71 11.66 4.78 11.33
C THR A 71 10.48 3.82 11.51
N GLY A 72 9.69 3.64 10.45
CA GLY A 72 8.51 2.76 10.39
C GLY A 72 8.98 1.32 10.35
N ASN A 73 9.50 0.86 9.21
CA ASN A 73 9.93 -0.51 8.92
C ASN A 73 8.76 -1.51 9.08
N ASP A 74 7.58 -1.11 8.61
CA ASP A 74 6.37 -1.91 8.71
C ASP A 74 6.47 -3.16 7.82
N LEU A 75 7.00 -3.01 6.60
CA LEU A 75 7.20 -4.15 5.70
C LEU A 75 8.23 -5.15 6.25
N SER A 76 9.31 -4.64 6.88
CA SER A 76 10.32 -5.49 7.51
C SER A 76 9.75 -6.32 8.66
N ARG A 77 8.86 -5.74 9.48
CA ARG A 77 8.13 -6.47 10.53
C ARG A 77 7.20 -7.51 9.92
N ALA A 78 6.40 -7.12 8.92
CA ALA A 78 5.46 -8.02 8.26
C ALA A 78 6.17 -9.22 7.60
N LEU A 79 7.36 -9.01 7.03
CA LEU A 79 8.14 -10.09 6.44
C LEU A 79 8.99 -10.85 7.47
N GLY A 80 8.97 -10.50 8.76
CA GLY A 80 9.69 -11.22 9.82
C GLY A 80 11.20 -10.95 9.90
N TRP A 81 11.64 -9.78 9.42
CA TRP A 81 13.02 -9.29 9.48
C TRP A 81 13.26 -8.32 10.65
N GLY A 82 12.28 -8.18 11.54
CA GLY A 82 12.34 -7.29 12.69
C GLY A 82 12.11 -5.82 12.34
N GLY A 83 12.09 -5.00 13.38
CA GLY A 83 11.68 -3.60 13.30
C GLY A 83 12.79 -2.57 13.46
N ALA A 84 14.00 -3.01 13.77
CA ALA A 84 15.16 -2.17 14.04
C ALA A 84 16.43 -2.80 13.45
N TYR A 85 17.35 -1.95 13.01
CA TYR A 85 18.62 -2.40 12.44
C TYR A 85 19.40 -3.22 13.47
N PRO A 86 19.87 -4.45 13.14
CA PRO A 86 20.55 -5.33 14.08
C PRO A 86 21.99 -4.89 14.41
N GLY A 87 22.45 -3.75 13.89
CA GLY A 87 23.82 -3.26 14.05
C GLY A 87 24.79 -3.96 13.09
N GLU A 88 26.00 -3.40 12.97
CA GLU A 88 27.04 -3.93 12.06
C GLU A 88 27.39 -5.40 12.36
N GLN A 89 27.44 -5.76 13.63
CA GLN A 89 27.73 -7.13 14.08
C GLN A 89 26.63 -8.12 13.68
N GLY A 90 25.38 -7.67 13.60
CA GLY A 90 24.24 -8.51 13.22
C GLY A 90 24.03 -8.62 11.71
N LEU A 91 24.64 -7.75 10.91
CA LEU A 91 24.43 -7.73 9.45
C LEU A 91 24.85 -9.03 8.77
N GLY A 92 25.93 -9.67 9.24
CA GLY A 92 26.35 -10.99 8.74
C GLY A 92 25.27 -12.06 8.93
N GLY A 93 24.54 -12.01 10.05
CA GLY A 93 23.41 -12.89 10.33
C GLY A 93 22.24 -12.65 9.39
N VAL A 94 21.92 -11.38 9.08
CA VAL A 94 20.88 -11.03 8.10
C VAL A 94 21.23 -11.57 6.71
N VAL A 95 22.48 -11.41 6.26
CA VAL A 95 22.94 -11.92 4.95
C VAL A 95 22.86 -13.45 4.89
N ALA A 96 23.27 -14.14 5.96
CA ALA A 96 23.17 -15.60 6.04
C ALA A 96 21.70 -16.06 5.98
N ALA A 97 20.84 -15.48 6.83
CA ALA A 97 19.41 -15.78 6.85
C ALA A 97 18.75 -15.49 5.49
N ALA A 98 19.09 -14.40 4.82
CA ALA A 98 18.53 -14.04 3.51
C ALA A 98 18.91 -15.06 2.42
N ARG A 99 20.10 -15.65 2.50
CA ARG A 99 20.55 -16.70 1.58
C ARG A 99 19.81 -18.01 1.81
N GLU A 100 19.59 -18.35 3.08
CA GLU A 100 18.98 -19.62 3.52
C GLU A 100 17.45 -19.61 3.49
N ALA A 101 16.82 -18.43 3.58
CA ALA A 101 15.38 -18.28 3.61
C ALA A 101 14.70 -18.96 2.41
N PRO A 102 13.54 -19.64 2.59
CA PRO A 102 12.84 -20.30 1.50
C PRO A 102 12.52 -19.38 0.32
N ARG A 103 12.57 -19.94 -0.89
CA ARG A 103 12.22 -19.26 -2.15
C ARG A 103 10.74 -19.44 -2.49
N GLY A 104 10.26 -18.59 -3.39
CA GLY A 104 8.92 -18.72 -3.99
C GLY A 104 7.83 -17.92 -3.28
N ALA A 105 8.18 -17.17 -2.24
CA ALA A 105 7.30 -16.16 -1.67
C ALA A 105 7.25 -14.92 -2.57
N SER A 106 6.12 -14.23 -2.55
CA SER A 106 5.92 -12.97 -3.26
C SER A 106 5.22 -11.96 -2.35
N LEU A 107 5.28 -10.70 -2.74
CA LEU A 107 4.51 -9.60 -2.17
C LEU A 107 3.61 -9.03 -3.26
N ASP A 108 2.31 -8.92 -2.99
CA ASP A 108 1.38 -8.19 -3.84
C ASP A 108 1.69 -6.69 -3.82
N LEU A 109 1.75 -6.09 -4.99
CA LEU A 109 1.91 -4.66 -5.18
C LEU A 109 0.61 -4.10 -5.74
N TRP A 110 0.15 -2.99 -5.18
CA TRP A 110 -1.15 -2.40 -5.51
C TRP A 110 -0.98 -1.03 -6.15
N ALA A 111 -1.84 -0.69 -7.11
CA ALA A 111 -1.93 0.62 -7.71
C ALA A 111 -3.08 1.39 -7.07
N VAL A 112 -2.80 2.61 -6.62
CA VAL A 112 -3.77 3.55 -6.05
C VAL A 112 -3.99 4.67 -7.06
N HIS A 113 -5.18 4.70 -7.64
CA HIS A 113 -5.59 5.68 -8.63
C HIS A 113 -6.59 6.67 -8.02
N PHE A 114 -6.44 7.94 -8.37
CA PHE A 114 -7.39 9.01 -8.07
C PHE A 114 -7.80 9.62 -9.42
N ASP A 115 -9.09 9.89 -9.62
CA ASP A 115 -9.58 10.46 -10.88
C ASP A 115 -8.95 11.84 -11.11
N THR A 116 -8.94 12.70 -10.09
CA THR A 116 -8.45 14.09 -10.21
C THR A 116 -7.09 14.32 -9.54
N ALA A 117 -6.88 13.81 -8.33
CA ALA A 117 -5.59 13.94 -7.67
C ALA A 117 -4.52 13.07 -8.35
N ARG A 118 -3.25 13.44 -8.17
CA ARG A 118 -2.11 12.68 -8.69
C ARG A 118 -1.10 12.47 -7.55
N PRO A 119 -1.16 11.33 -6.84
CA PRO A 119 -0.12 11.02 -5.85
C PRO A 119 1.24 10.90 -6.52
N LYS A 120 2.30 11.28 -5.81
CA LYS A 120 3.67 11.17 -6.34
C LYS A 120 4.08 9.70 -6.47
N PHE A 121 3.73 8.88 -5.49
CA PHE A 121 3.91 7.43 -5.54
C PHE A 121 2.56 6.70 -5.53
N PRO A 122 2.01 6.29 -6.69
CA PRO A 122 0.74 5.58 -6.78
C PRO A 122 0.86 4.07 -6.47
N GLN A 123 2.04 3.56 -6.12
CA GLN A 123 2.23 2.15 -5.74
C GLN A 123 2.15 1.99 -4.22
N MET A 124 1.36 1.03 -3.76
CA MET A 124 1.18 0.67 -2.36
C MET A 124 1.71 -0.76 -2.09
N GLU A 125 2.56 -0.88 -1.07
CA GLU A 125 3.11 -2.14 -0.58
C GLU A 125 2.63 -2.49 0.82
N ASN A 126 2.37 -1.49 1.65
CA ASN A 126 1.97 -1.69 3.03
C ASN A 126 0.50 -1.40 3.19
N TYR A 127 0.11 -0.13 3.02
CA TYR A 127 -1.24 0.32 3.27
C TYR A 127 -1.53 1.71 2.71
N PHE A 128 -2.80 1.94 2.42
CA PHE A 128 -3.39 3.22 2.05
C PHE A 128 -4.33 3.66 3.18
N SER A 129 -4.40 4.95 3.44
CA SER A 129 -5.47 5.48 4.30
C SER A 129 -5.97 6.84 3.84
N VAL A 130 -7.24 7.11 4.14
CA VAL A 130 -7.89 8.41 3.92
C VAL A 130 -8.61 8.82 5.20
N GLY A 131 -8.50 10.10 5.56
CA GLY A 131 -9.14 10.67 6.74
C GLY A 131 -8.14 11.21 7.77
N VAL A 132 -8.47 11.10 9.04
CA VAL A 132 -7.72 11.80 10.11
C VAL A 132 -6.35 11.18 10.36
N ASP A 133 -6.21 9.88 10.15
CA ASP A 133 -4.92 9.21 10.24
C ASP A 133 -3.93 9.73 9.18
N ALA A 134 -4.35 9.78 7.92
CA ALA A 134 -3.57 10.38 6.85
C ALA A 134 -3.24 11.87 7.10
N LEU A 135 -4.14 12.60 7.77
CA LEU A 135 -3.87 13.98 8.19
C LEU A 135 -2.77 14.05 9.27
N ALA A 136 -2.69 13.07 10.16
CA ALA A 136 -1.60 12.95 11.13
C ALA A 136 -0.27 12.68 10.42
N ALA A 137 -0.27 11.73 9.48
CA ALA A 137 0.88 11.41 8.65
C ALA A 137 1.36 12.65 7.87
N LYS A 138 0.43 13.42 7.31
CA LYS A 138 0.75 14.68 6.61
C LYS A 138 1.40 15.71 7.53
N ARG A 139 0.80 15.99 8.71
CA ARG A 139 1.39 16.96 9.65
C ARG A 139 2.78 16.54 10.11
N PHE A 140 2.97 15.25 10.35
CA PHE A 140 4.29 14.70 10.65
C PHE A 140 5.28 14.91 9.50
N ALA A 141 4.87 14.64 8.26
CA ALA A 141 5.71 14.84 7.08
C ALA A 141 6.09 16.32 6.90
N ASP A 142 5.13 17.23 7.00
CA ASP A 142 5.35 18.68 6.89
C ASP A 142 6.34 19.18 7.98
N LEU A 143 6.20 18.70 9.21
CA LEU A 143 7.13 19.03 10.31
C LEU A 143 8.54 18.48 10.06
N ARG A 144 8.63 17.25 9.53
CA ARG A 144 9.90 16.59 9.20
C ARG A 144 10.63 17.31 8.08
N GLU A 145 9.91 17.69 7.04
CA GLU A 145 10.45 18.44 5.90
C GLU A 145 10.93 19.83 6.33
N ALA A 146 10.19 20.50 7.22
CA ALA A 146 10.59 21.80 7.74
C ALA A 146 11.77 21.73 8.73
N ASN A 147 12.02 20.60 9.39
CA ASN A 147 13.01 20.48 10.47
C ASN A 147 13.87 19.19 10.39
N PRO A 148 14.52 18.85 9.26
CA PRO A 148 15.14 17.54 9.03
C PRO A 148 16.16 17.15 10.10
N GLU A 149 16.89 18.11 10.65
CA GLU A 149 17.89 17.92 11.71
C GLU A 149 17.30 17.35 13.02
N GLN A 150 16.02 17.62 13.30
CA GLN A 150 15.34 17.14 14.51
C GLN A 150 14.83 15.69 14.36
N PHE A 151 14.81 15.14 13.14
CA PHE A 151 14.19 13.86 12.80
C PHE A 151 15.20 12.72 12.57
N LYS A 152 16.39 12.83 13.16
CA LYS A 152 17.49 11.84 13.04
C LYS A 152 17.35 10.63 13.97
N SER A 153 16.33 10.59 14.82
CA SER A 153 16.13 9.52 15.82
C SER A 153 14.78 8.84 15.63
N GLN A 154 14.79 7.53 15.44
CA GLN A 154 13.55 6.74 15.24
C GLN A 154 12.58 6.91 16.42
N THR A 155 13.06 6.85 17.66
CA THR A 155 12.20 7.02 18.86
C THR A 155 11.59 8.42 18.95
N LYS A 156 12.38 9.47 18.67
CA LYS A 156 11.87 10.84 18.66
C LYS A 156 10.83 11.02 17.54
N ASN A 157 11.09 10.47 16.36
CA ASN A 157 10.17 10.53 15.23
C ASN A 157 8.83 9.87 15.58
N LYS A 158 8.85 8.68 16.19
CA LYS A 158 7.62 8.00 16.65
C LYS A 158 6.85 8.84 17.68
N ALA A 159 7.55 9.47 18.62
CA ALA A 159 6.93 10.35 19.61
C ALA A 159 6.28 11.59 18.97
N VAL A 160 6.95 12.22 17.99
CA VAL A 160 6.39 13.36 17.25
C VAL A 160 5.16 12.94 16.45
N TYR A 161 5.20 11.80 15.75
CA TYR A 161 4.02 11.29 15.04
C TYR A 161 2.85 11.05 15.99
N ALA A 162 3.09 10.36 17.11
CA ALA A 162 2.06 10.09 18.12
C ALA A 162 1.45 11.39 18.68
N SER A 163 2.28 12.43 18.89
CA SER A 163 1.84 13.77 19.29
C SER A 163 0.91 14.41 18.24
N GLU A 164 1.26 14.34 16.95
CA GLU A 164 0.39 14.86 15.87
C GLU A 164 -0.95 14.12 15.81
N GLY A 165 -0.95 12.79 15.97
CA GLY A 165 -2.17 12.00 16.09
C GLY A 165 -3.02 12.42 17.29
N ALA A 166 -2.41 12.63 18.46
CA ALA A 166 -3.11 13.04 19.67
C ALA A 166 -3.74 14.44 19.54
N LYS A 167 -3.05 15.40 18.91
CA LYS A 167 -3.61 16.74 18.62
C LYS A 167 -4.86 16.67 17.75
N LEU A 168 -4.90 15.74 16.80
CA LEU A 168 -6.06 15.55 15.95
C LEU A 168 -7.24 14.90 16.70
N ALA A 169 -6.99 14.14 17.76
CA ALA A 169 -8.04 13.50 18.54
C ALA A 169 -8.93 14.47 19.30
N VAL A 170 -8.38 15.62 19.69
CA VAL A 170 -9.12 16.68 20.36
C VAL A 170 -9.72 17.70 19.39
N SER A 171 -9.42 17.60 18.09
CA SER A 171 -9.75 18.64 17.09
C SER A 171 -11.19 18.58 16.51
N GLY A 172 -12.03 17.64 16.95
CA GLY A 172 -13.42 17.54 16.49
C GLY A 172 -13.57 17.18 15.00
N ALA A 173 -12.64 16.39 14.45
CA ALA A 173 -12.62 16.00 13.04
C ALA A 173 -13.95 15.38 12.58
N THR A 174 -14.39 15.79 11.38
CA THR A 174 -15.64 15.31 10.77
C THR A 174 -15.53 13.85 10.36
N THR A 175 -16.65 13.15 10.42
CA THR A 175 -16.74 11.75 10.01
C THR A 175 -16.76 11.63 8.48
N LEU A 176 -16.25 10.51 7.96
CA LEU A 176 -16.29 10.12 6.56
C LEU A 176 -17.66 9.62 6.12
N ASN A 177 -18.58 9.27 7.05
CA ASN A 177 -19.91 8.77 6.72
C ASN A 177 -20.74 9.70 5.82
N TYR A 178 -20.50 11.02 5.86
CA TYR A 178 -21.20 12.01 5.02
C TYR A 178 -20.38 12.44 3.79
N LYS A 179 -19.17 11.90 3.64
CA LYS A 179 -18.24 12.25 2.56
C LYS A 179 -18.07 11.10 1.57
N VAL A 180 -18.20 9.87 2.03
CA VAL A 180 -18.11 8.66 1.21
C VAL A 180 -19.51 8.27 0.78
N LYS A 181 -19.78 8.43 -0.52
CA LYS A 181 -21.04 8.05 -1.16
C LYS A 181 -21.16 6.54 -1.28
N GLN A 182 -20.05 5.87 -1.63
CA GLN A 182 -20.02 4.43 -1.83
C GLN A 182 -18.63 3.87 -1.52
N LEU A 183 -18.60 2.72 -0.84
CA LEU A 183 -17.41 1.90 -0.66
C LEU A 183 -17.68 0.52 -1.25
N LEU A 184 -16.84 0.10 -2.19
CA LEU A 184 -16.89 -1.23 -2.80
C LEU A 184 -15.60 -1.98 -2.48
N VAL A 185 -15.71 -3.23 -2.04
CA VAL A 185 -14.58 -4.12 -1.77
C VAL A 185 -14.81 -5.41 -2.54
N GLY A 186 -13.90 -5.75 -3.47
CA GLY A 186 -14.08 -6.87 -4.39
C GLY A 186 -15.35 -6.74 -5.27
N GLY A 187 -15.81 -5.51 -5.50
CA GLY A 187 -17.07 -5.22 -6.22
C GLY A 187 -18.33 -5.30 -5.36
N GLU A 188 -18.26 -5.73 -4.09
CA GLU A 188 -19.40 -5.74 -3.17
C GLU A 188 -19.51 -4.42 -2.40
N ALA A 189 -20.72 -3.86 -2.31
CA ALA A 189 -20.97 -2.66 -1.51
C ALA A 189 -20.81 -2.97 -0.01
N CYS A 190 -20.02 -2.14 0.67
CA CYS A 190 -19.74 -2.25 2.10
C CYS A 190 -20.26 -1.01 2.84
N GLU A 191 -20.90 -1.22 3.98
CA GLU A 191 -21.36 -0.13 4.84
C GLU A 191 -20.21 0.40 5.70
N LEU A 192 -20.07 1.72 5.73
CA LEU A 192 -19.12 2.37 6.62
C LEU A 192 -19.74 2.55 8.01
N PRO A 193 -19.16 2.01 9.09
CA PRO A 193 -19.70 2.19 10.44
C PRO A 193 -19.87 3.66 10.81
N GLU A 194 -20.92 3.99 11.56
CA GLU A 194 -21.17 5.37 12.00
C GLU A 194 -19.99 5.92 12.84
N GLY A 195 -19.63 7.18 12.58
CA GLY A 195 -18.54 7.87 13.24
C GLY A 195 -17.15 7.52 12.70
N THR A 196 -17.05 6.89 11.53
CA THR A 196 -15.75 6.54 10.94
C THR A 196 -14.95 7.78 10.55
N LYS A 197 -13.75 7.93 11.10
CA LYS A 197 -12.84 9.08 10.85
C LYS A 197 -11.72 8.76 9.87
N SER A 198 -11.40 7.48 9.70
CA SER A 198 -10.42 7.03 8.71
C SER A 198 -10.85 5.69 8.11
N ILE A 199 -10.62 5.52 6.82
CA ILE A 199 -10.59 4.23 6.15
C ILE A 199 -9.13 3.86 5.95
N VAL A 200 -8.76 2.64 6.31
CA VAL A 200 -7.42 2.08 6.07
C VAL A 200 -7.58 0.81 5.25
N VAL A 201 -6.80 0.71 4.18
CA VAL A 201 -6.74 -0.42 3.26
C VAL A 201 -5.35 -1.03 3.40
N LEU A 202 -5.27 -2.29 3.78
CA LEU A 202 -4.04 -2.97 4.19
C LEU A 202 -3.68 -4.05 3.16
N ASN A 203 -2.40 -4.10 2.80
CA ASN A 203 -1.76 -5.22 2.11
C ASN A 203 -0.90 -6.05 3.07
N ILE A 204 -0.36 -5.41 4.11
CA ILE A 204 0.31 -6.10 5.22
C ILE A 204 -0.59 -6.05 6.48
N PRO A 205 -0.53 -7.04 7.36
CA PRO A 205 -1.41 -7.10 8.54
C PRO A 205 -0.96 -6.19 9.69
N SER A 206 -0.07 -5.23 9.39
CA SER A 206 0.39 -4.25 10.35
C SER A 206 0.27 -2.83 9.81
N PHE A 207 0.01 -1.90 10.71
CA PHE A 207 -0.22 -0.50 10.41
C PHE A 207 0.48 0.37 11.46
N GLY A 208 1.14 1.43 11.02
CA GLY A 208 1.69 2.46 11.91
C GLY A 208 2.68 1.91 12.94
N SER A 209 3.81 1.36 12.49
CA SER A 209 4.86 0.78 13.33
C SER A 209 4.48 -0.55 14.02
N GLY A 210 3.78 -1.44 13.32
CA GLY A 210 3.60 -2.84 13.72
C GLY A 210 2.30 -3.18 14.44
N THR A 211 1.30 -2.29 14.45
CA THR A 211 0.03 -2.57 15.11
C THR A 211 -0.91 -3.32 14.19
N ASP A 212 -1.68 -4.28 14.70
CA ASP A 212 -2.64 -5.08 13.92
C ASP A 212 -4.06 -4.49 14.04
N PRO A 213 -4.51 -3.63 13.09
CA PRO A 213 -5.87 -3.07 13.11
C PRO A 213 -6.92 -4.08 12.63
N TRP A 214 -6.53 -5.15 11.93
CA TRP A 214 -7.45 -6.22 11.52
C TRP A 214 -7.81 -7.12 12.70
N GLY A 215 -6.85 -7.35 13.61
CA GLY A 215 -6.97 -8.09 14.85
C GLY A 215 -7.02 -9.62 14.66
N LYS A 216 -6.92 -10.36 15.76
CA LYS A 216 -6.98 -11.85 15.77
C LYS A 216 -8.39 -12.44 15.89
N GLY A 217 -9.42 -11.64 15.62
CA GLY A 217 -10.82 -12.07 15.66
C GLY A 217 -11.38 -12.05 17.07
N THR A 218 -12.21 -11.05 17.37
CA THR A 218 -13.41 -11.14 18.21
C THR A 218 -14.02 -9.74 18.33
N HIS A 219 -15.34 -9.67 18.21
CA HIS A 219 -16.19 -8.47 18.37
C HIS A 219 -16.36 -7.57 17.14
N LEU A 220 -17.10 -8.08 16.15
CA LEU A 220 -18.49 -7.67 15.86
C LEU A 220 -19.14 -8.81 15.06
N ARG A 221 -20.36 -9.22 15.45
CA ARG A 221 -21.05 -10.39 14.90
C ARG A 221 -21.34 -10.25 13.40
N ARG A 222 -21.16 -11.37 12.68
CA ARG A 222 -21.43 -11.68 11.25
C ARG A 222 -20.36 -11.09 10.31
N ARG A 223 -19.38 -11.85 9.82
CA ARG A 223 -19.51 -13.01 8.92
C ARG A 223 -18.44 -14.08 9.20
N LYS A 224 -18.74 -15.32 8.82
CA LYS A 224 -17.84 -16.49 8.90
C LYS A 224 -16.80 -16.51 7.75
N ASP A 225 -16.57 -15.38 7.05
CA ASP A 225 -16.20 -15.42 5.62
C ASP A 225 -14.89 -14.68 5.27
N PHE A 226 -14.16 -14.10 6.22
CA PHE A 226 -12.87 -13.45 5.94
C PHE A 226 -11.70 -14.44 6.11
N ALA A 227 -10.83 -14.49 5.10
CA ALA A 227 -9.58 -15.23 5.15
C ALA A 227 -8.58 -14.57 6.11
N PRO A 228 -7.64 -15.34 6.69
CA PRO A 228 -6.48 -14.76 7.35
C PRO A 228 -5.73 -13.83 6.39
N PRO A 229 -5.34 -12.61 6.81
CA PRO A 229 -4.57 -11.71 5.98
C PRO A 229 -3.26 -12.35 5.52
N ALA A 230 -2.91 -12.16 4.26
CA ALA A 230 -1.63 -12.56 3.71
C ALA A 230 -1.16 -11.53 2.70
N VAL A 231 0.16 -11.34 2.62
CA VAL A 231 0.77 -10.33 1.73
C VAL A 231 0.80 -10.74 0.25
N ASN A 232 0.22 -11.90 -0.08
CA ASN A 232 0.40 -12.59 -1.36
C ASN A 232 -0.85 -13.36 -1.84
N ASP A 233 -2.02 -13.10 -1.27
CA ASP A 233 -3.28 -13.76 -1.58
C ASP A 233 -4.13 -13.02 -2.63
N GLY A 234 -3.69 -11.85 -3.08
CA GLY A 234 -4.41 -10.99 -4.01
C GLY A 234 -5.62 -10.31 -3.37
N LEU A 235 -5.66 -10.17 -2.04
CA LEU A 235 -6.72 -9.53 -1.29
C LEU A 235 -6.18 -8.33 -0.50
N LEU A 236 -7.07 -7.38 -0.21
CA LEU A 236 -6.84 -6.24 0.66
C LEU A 236 -7.80 -6.29 1.84
N GLU A 237 -7.31 -5.97 3.03
CA GLU A 237 -8.14 -5.79 4.21
C GLU A 237 -8.56 -4.33 4.38
N VAL A 238 -9.87 -4.08 4.47
CA VAL A 238 -10.43 -2.73 4.68
C VAL A 238 -10.94 -2.60 6.11
N VAL A 239 -10.41 -1.63 6.84
CA VAL A 239 -10.82 -1.31 8.22
C VAL A 239 -11.26 0.14 8.36
N ALA A 240 -12.25 0.36 9.22
CA ALA A 240 -12.75 1.67 9.59
C ALA A 240 -12.31 2.02 11.01
N LEU A 241 -11.69 3.20 11.18
CA LEU A 241 -11.27 3.72 12.49
C LEU A 241 -12.26 4.78 12.96
N ARG A 242 -12.90 4.59 14.11
CA ARG A 242 -13.92 5.52 14.65
C ARG A 242 -13.37 6.62 15.55
N SER A 243 -12.21 6.41 16.16
CA SER A 243 -11.59 7.42 17.00
C SER A 243 -10.16 7.72 16.58
N VAL A 244 -9.83 9.01 16.57
CA VAL A 244 -8.44 9.45 16.44
C VAL A 244 -7.63 9.07 17.68
N ALA A 245 -8.28 8.81 18.83
CA ALA A 245 -7.60 8.25 20.00
C ALA A 245 -7.15 6.80 19.77
N ASP A 246 -7.69 6.12 18.75
CA ASP A 246 -7.19 4.82 18.35
C ASP A 246 -5.81 4.94 17.69
N VAL A 247 -5.48 6.03 16.99
CA VAL A 247 -4.19 6.18 16.30
C VAL A 247 -3.00 6.29 17.28
N PRO A 248 -3.04 7.13 18.34
CA PRO A 248 -2.05 7.08 19.41
C PRO A 248 -2.09 5.79 20.23
N LYS A 249 -3.27 5.15 20.42
CA LYS A 249 -3.33 3.84 21.11
C LYS A 249 -2.70 2.73 20.26
N LEU A 250 -2.93 2.74 18.94
CA LEU A 250 -2.31 1.85 17.96
C LEU A 250 -0.78 2.00 18.10
N MET A 251 -0.28 3.24 18.11
CA MET A 251 1.14 3.56 18.20
C MET A 251 1.79 3.32 19.57
N ALA A 252 1.11 3.63 20.68
CA ALA A 252 1.70 3.65 22.02
C ALA A 252 1.74 2.29 22.72
N LEU A 253 0.88 1.35 22.32
CA LEU A 253 0.72 0.09 23.05
C LEU A 253 1.59 -1.06 22.53
N GLY A 254 2.22 -0.91 21.36
CA GLY A 254 2.91 -2.02 20.70
C GLY A 254 2.02 -3.25 20.55
N ALA A 255 2.60 -4.39 20.15
CA ALA A 255 1.86 -5.64 19.92
C ALA A 255 1.12 -6.20 21.17
N ALA A 256 1.35 -5.66 22.37
CA ALA A 256 0.98 -6.30 23.64
C ALA A 256 -0.47 -6.10 24.10
N THR A 257 -1.28 -5.25 23.48
CA THR A 257 -2.72 -5.09 23.87
C THR A 257 -3.67 -4.91 22.68
N ALA A 258 -3.60 -5.83 21.72
CA ALA A 258 -4.45 -5.91 20.52
C ALA A 258 -5.99 -6.00 20.75
N GLY A 259 -6.49 -5.84 21.98
CA GLY A 259 -7.88 -6.10 22.36
C GLY A 259 -8.79 -4.88 22.57
N ARG A 260 -8.34 -3.65 22.28
CA ARG A 260 -9.13 -2.42 22.59
C ARG A 260 -9.10 -1.33 21.50
N ILE A 261 -8.72 -1.66 20.28
CA ILE A 261 -8.74 -0.70 19.16
C ILE A 261 -10.15 -0.66 18.59
N SER A 262 -10.74 0.53 18.42
CA SER A 262 -12.09 0.65 17.83
C SER A 262 -12.11 0.55 16.30
N ALA A 263 -11.21 -0.28 15.75
CA ALA A 263 -11.16 -0.64 14.34
C ALA A 263 -12.27 -1.66 14.04
N ALA A 264 -13.09 -1.37 13.05
CA ALA A 264 -14.09 -2.28 12.53
C ALA A 264 -13.62 -2.85 11.20
N ARG A 265 -13.67 -4.17 11.05
CA ARG A 265 -13.48 -4.83 9.74
C ARG A 265 -14.64 -4.46 8.84
N VAL A 266 -14.36 -3.91 7.66
CA VAL A 266 -15.35 -3.45 6.70
C VAL A 266 -15.50 -4.46 5.56
N GLY A 267 -14.38 -4.92 5.01
CA GLY A 267 -14.38 -5.89 3.91
C GLY A 267 -13.00 -6.48 3.65
N GLN A 268 -12.97 -7.54 2.87
CA GLN A 268 -11.75 -8.14 2.31
C GLN A 268 -12.02 -8.48 0.84
N GLY A 269 -11.14 -8.10 -0.08
CA GLY A 269 -11.37 -8.31 -1.51
C GLY A 269 -10.20 -7.92 -2.40
N SER A 270 -10.27 -8.31 -3.67
CA SER A 270 -9.19 -8.11 -4.66
C SER A 270 -9.15 -6.71 -5.28
N SER A 271 -9.99 -5.79 -4.83
CA SER A 271 -10.02 -4.40 -5.24
C SER A 271 -10.77 -3.56 -4.21
N VAL A 272 -10.48 -2.27 -4.16
CA VAL A 272 -11.21 -1.30 -3.33
C VAL A 272 -11.56 -0.08 -4.18
N ARG A 273 -12.82 0.34 -4.15
CA ARG A 273 -13.28 1.59 -4.76
C ARG A 273 -13.96 2.46 -3.72
N ILE A 274 -13.52 3.71 -3.60
CA ILE A 274 -14.10 4.72 -2.72
C ILE A 274 -14.64 5.84 -3.59
N VAL A 275 -15.95 6.02 -3.61
CA VAL A 275 -16.63 7.11 -4.31
C VAL A 275 -17.01 8.16 -3.29
N PHE A 276 -16.54 9.38 -3.49
CA PHE A 276 -16.85 10.50 -2.61
C PHE A 276 -18.08 11.27 -3.10
N GLU A 277 -18.74 11.94 -2.16
CA GLU A 277 -19.89 12.80 -2.44
C GLU A 277 -19.51 14.03 -3.27
N GLY A 278 -20.48 14.56 -4.00
CA GLY A 278 -20.29 15.78 -4.80
C GLY A 278 -20.15 17.05 -3.96
N ALA A 279 -19.79 18.16 -4.62
CA ALA A 279 -19.59 19.46 -3.97
C ALA A 279 -20.84 19.98 -3.22
N GLU A 280 -22.04 19.55 -3.63
CA GLU A 280 -23.32 19.91 -3.01
C GLU A 280 -23.47 19.32 -1.59
N ALA A 281 -22.95 18.11 -1.34
CA ALA A 281 -22.97 17.50 0.00
C ALA A 281 -22.03 18.20 0.99
N ALA A 282 -21.01 18.92 0.50
CA ALA A 282 -20.15 19.76 1.33
C ALA A 282 -20.86 21.04 1.83
N GLN A 283 -22.08 21.32 1.36
CA GLN A 283 -22.85 22.51 1.69
C GLN A 283 -24.03 22.25 2.66
N GLU A 284 -24.33 21.01 3.04
CA GLU A 284 -25.48 20.73 3.90
C GLU A 284 -25.28 21.21 5.35
N GLU A 285 -26.16 22.12 5.77
CA GLU A 285 -26.27 22.63 7.13
C GLU A 285 -26.91 21.58 8.05
N HIS A 286 -26.16 21.09 9.04
CA HIS A 286 -26.73 20.18 10.03
C HIS A 286 -27.48 20.95 11.14
N PRO A 287 -28.69 20.51 11.53
CA PRO A 287 -29.42 21.11 12.63
C PRO A 287 -28.69 20.83 13.95
N THR A 288 -28.20 21.87 14.62
CA THR A 288 -27.90 21.80 16.04
C THR A 288 -29.22 21.99 16.80
N CYS A 289 -29.36 21.28 17.93
CA CYS A 289 -30.54 21.29 18.81
C CYS A 289 -30.89 22.66 19.43
N CYS A 290 -30.27 23.75 18.98
CA CYS A 290 -30.32 25.06 19.59
C CYS A 290 -30.10 26.20 18.60
N GLY A 291 -30.88 26.26 17.51
CA GLY A 291 -31.30 27.49 16.79
C GLY A 291 -30.24 28.49 16.28
N LEU A 292 -28.95 28.18 16.40
CA LEU A 292 -27.84 29.04 16.02
C LEU A 292 -27.11 28.41 14.84
N TRP A 293 -27.50 28.87 13.65
CA TRP A 293 -26.87 28.56 12.37
C TRP A 293 -25.42 29.08 12.39
N LYS A 294 -24.46 28.20 12.68
CA LYS A 294 -23.04 28.50 12.44
C LYS A 294 -22.66 27.85 11.12
N LYS A 295 -22.34 28.67 10.11
CA LYS A 295 -21.60 28.23 8.91
C LYS A 295 -20.27 27.62 9.38
N LYS A 296 -20.26 26.32 9.65
CA LYS A 296 -18.99 25.60 9.78
C LYS A 296 -18.44 25.52 8.37
N SER A 297 -17.28 26.13 8.16
CA SER A 297 -16.46 25.87 6.97
C SER A 297 -16.28 24.36 6.87
N ALA A 298 -17.07 23.70 6.03
CA ALA A 298 -16.92 22.29 5.76
C ALA A 298 -15.59 22.16 5.02
N ARG A 299 -14.60 21.56 5.68
CA ARG A 299 -13.29 21.35 5.08
C ARG A 299 -13.51 20.53 3.79
N THR A 300 -13.30 21.19 2.65
CA THR A 300 -13.52 20.66 1.29
C THR A 300 -12.41 19.70 0.87
N THR A 301 -11.34 19.62 1.66
CA THR A 301 -10.24 18.68 1.49
C THR A 301 -10.31 17.52 2.47
N LEU A 302 -9.77 16.39 2.04
CA LEU A 302 -9.37 15.27 2.88
C LEU A 302 -7.85 15.08 2.76
N ALA A 303 -7.28 14.40 3.74
CA ALA A 303 -5.92 13.88 3.63
C ALA A 303 -5.96 12.41 3.23
N ALA A 304 -5.04 12.01 2.37
CA ALA A 304 -4.76 10.63 2.02
C ALA A 304 -3.26 10.35 2.21
N GLN A 305 -2.91 9.08 2.37
CA GLN A 305 -1.52 8.63 2.37
C GLN A 305 -1.38 7.24 1.77
N VAL A 306 -0.21 6.99 1.19
CA VAL A 306 0.25 5.68 0.70
C VAL A 306 1.63 5.44 1.29
N ASP A 307 1.80 4.35 2.04
CA ASP A 307 3.08 3.93 2.63
C ASP A 307 3.84 5.05 3.38
N GLY A 308 3.10 5.98 4.00
CA GLY A 308 3.63 7.12 4.74
C GLY A 308 3.88 8.39 3.93
N GLU A 309 3.71 8.37 2.60
CA GLU A 309 3.64 9.59 1.79
C GLU A 309 2.22 10.15 1.83
N ALA A 310 2.04 11.35 2.40
CA ALA A 310 0.72 11.92 2.65
C ALA A 310 0.51 13.28 1.96
N TRP A 311 -0.71 13.53 1.49
CA TRP A 311 -1.11 14.77 0.82
C TRP A 311 -2.57 15.15 1.15
N GLU A 312 -2.96 16.38 0.85
CA GLU A 312 -4.39 16.77 0.84
C GLU A 312 -4.92 16.81 -0.58
N PHE A 313 -6.20 16.48 -0.74
CA PHE A 313 -6.90 16.54 -2.02
C PHE A 313 -8.35 17.04 -1.81
N PRO A 314 -8.94 17.73 -2.79
CA PRO A 314 -10.38 18.03 -2.79
C PRO A 314 -11.15 16.72 -2.97
N PHE A 315 -12.05 16.38 -2.04
CA PHE A 315 -12.74 15.10 -2.11
C PHE A 315 -14.01 15.12 -2.99
N ALA A 316 -14.51 16.31 -3.32
CA ALA A 316 -15.79 16.44 -4.01
C ALA A 316 -15.77 15.70 -5.36
N SER A 317 -16.68 14.73 -5.51
CA SER A 317 -16.79 13.87 -6.69
C SER A 317 -15.53 13.06 -7.04
N GLU A 318 -14.56 12.96 -6.12
CA GLU A 318 -13.37 12.15 -6.34
C GLU A 318 -13.72 10.66 -6.28
N VAL A 319 -13.00 9.86 -7.07
CA VAL A 319 -13.02 8.39 -6.97
C VAL A 319 -11.60 7.92 -6.74
N ILE A 320 -11.47 6.98 -5.79
CA ILE A 320 -10.21 6.30 -5.51
C ILE A 320 -10.39 4.82 -5.83
N ASP A 321 -9.55 4.30 -6.71
CA ASP A 321 -9.49 2.89 -7.07
C ASP A 321 -8.16 2.27 -6.63
N ILE A 322 -8.23 1.14 -5.94
CA ILE A 322 -7.07 0.35 -5.53
C ILE A 322 -7.19 -1.04 -6.14
N THR A 323 -6.20 -1.41 -6.96
CA THR A 323 -6.20 -2.65 -7.75
C THR A 323 -4.81 -3.29 -7.78
N LEU A 324 -4.76 -4.61 -8.03
CA LEU A 324 -3.49 -5.32 -8.09
C LEU A 324 -2.66 -4.83 -9.28
N LYS A 325 -1.45 -4.33 -9.00
CA LYS A 325 -0.49 -3.85 -10.00
C LYS A 325 0.43 -4.97 -10.47
N GLY A 326 0.82 -5.86 -9.56
CA GLY A 326 1.76 -6.95 -9.85
C GLY A 326 2.27 -7.62 -8.58
N ARG A 327 3.34 -8.40 -8.71
CA ARG A 327 3.98 -9.12 -7.61
C ARG A 327 5.49 -9.04 -7.71
N VAL A 328 6.18 -8.95 -6.58
CA VAL A 328 7.65 -9.08 -6.51
C VAL A 328 8.04 -10.27 -5.64
N GLY A 329 9.15 -10.93 -5.97
CA GLY A 329 9.72 -11.98 -5.13
C GLY A 329 10.24 -11.40 -3.83
N VAL A 330 9.98 -12.07 -2.70
CA VAL A 330 10.50 -11.68 -1.39
C VAL A 330 11.02 -12.89 -0.63
N ARG A 331 11.83 -12.66 0.42
CA ARG A 331 12.12 -13.70 1.42
C ARG A 331 11.51 -13.32 2.75
N PHE A 332 10.90 -14.31 3.41
CA PHE A 332 10.49 -14.18 4.80
C PHE A 332 11.69 -14.38 5.72
N GLY A 333 11.76 -13.56 6.76
CA GLY A 333 12.80 -13.60 7.76
C GLY A 333 12.55 -14.63 8.86
N PRO A 334 13.52 -14.83 9.76
CA PRO A 334 13.46 -15.87 10.79
C PRO A 334 12.27 -15.74 11.75
N GLU A 335 11.80 -14.53 12.06
CA GLU A 335 10.66 -14.31 12.97
C GLU A 335 9.34 -14.86 12.38
N HIS A 336 9.22 -14.88 11.05
CA HIS A 336 8.08 -15.47 10.36
C HIS A 336 8.14 -17.02 10.40
N ALA A 337 9.34 -17.61 10.32
CA ALA A 337 9.52 -19.06 10.40
C ALA A 337 9.24 -19.62 11.81
N ALA A 338 9.37 -18.80 12.85
CA ALA A 338 9.07 -19.17 14.24
C ALA A 338 7.56 -19.22 14.56
N GLY A 339 6.67 -18.96 13.59
CA GLY A 339 5.22 -18.94 13.81
C GLY A 339 4.70 -17.70 14.55
N GLU A 340 5.54 -16.69 14.75
CA GLU A 340 5.17 -15.43 15.43
C GLU A 340 4.60 -14.36 14.48
N GLY A 341 4.59 -14.62 13.17
CA GLY A 341 4.02 -13.71 12.17
C GLY A 341 3.43 -14.46 10.98
N ILE A 342 2.15 -14.17 10.71
CA ILE A 342 1.42 -14.22 9.43
C ILE A 342 1.52 -15.55 8.66
N SER A 343 0.37 -16.19 8.40
CA SER A 343 0.35 -17.37 7.55
C SER A 343 0.70 -16.99 6.12
N ALA A 344 1.86 -17.43 5.62
CA ALA A 344 2.11 -17.48 4.19
C ALA A 344 1.03 -18.37 3.56
N GLY A 345 0.10 -17.77 2.82
CA GLY A 345 -0.85 -18.52 2.02
C GLY A 345 -0.05 -19.42 1.07
N GLN A 346 -0.27 -20.74 1.15
CA GLN A 346 0.28 -21.66 0.17
C GLN A 346 -0.22 -21.23 -1.21
N VAL A 347 0.70 -20.81 -2.08
CA VAL A 347 0.40 -20.53 -3.48
C VAL A 347 0.04 -21.86 -4.13
N ASP A 348 -1.25 -22.07 -4.38
CA ASP A 348 -1.70 -23.12 -5.28
C ASP A 348 -1.34 -22.69 -6.71
N GLY A 349 -0.23 -23.24 -7.23
CA GLY A 349 0.24 -23.00 -8.59
C GLY A 349 -0.69 -23.49 -9.71
N SER A 350 -1.89 -24.00 -9.38
CA SER A 350 -2.91 -24.41 -10.34
C SER A 350 -3.90 -23.30 -10.72
N LYS A 351 -3.96 -22.18 -9.99
CA LYS A 351 -4.78 -21.02 -10.35
C LYS A 351 -3.96 -20.05 -11.21
N GLY A 352 -4.37 -19.88 -12.47
CA GLY A 352 -3.77 -18.92 -13.39
C GLY A 352 -3.67 -17.53 -12.75
N ALA A 353 -2.63 -16.77 -13.11
CA ALA A 353 -2.45 -15.40 -12.64
C ALA A 353 -3.75 -14.60 -12.90
N PRO A 354 -4.28 -13.87 -11.91
CA PRO A 354 -5.41 -12.98 -12.16
C PRO A 354 -5.03 -12.00 -13.29
N GLU A 355 -5.97 -11.73 -14.20
CA GLU A 355 -5.74 -10.77 -15.28
C GLU A 355 -5.29 -9.43 -14.66
N LEU A 356 -4.12 -8.94 -15.10
CA LEU A 356 -3.58 -7.65 -14.69
C LEU A 356 -4.58 -6.56 -15.12
N GLY A 357 -5.28 -5.98 -14.15
CA GLY A 357 -6.39 -5.05 -14.39
C GLY A 357 -5.99 -3.65 -14.83
N TRP A 358 -4.73 -3.41 -15.20
CA TRP A 358 -4.25 -2.09 -15.57
C TRP A 358 -3.66 -2.05 -16.98
N VAL A 359 -4.38 -1.40 -17.89
CA VAL A 359 -3.88 -0.98 -19.20
C VAL A 359 -3.43 0.48 -19.06
N PRO A 360 -2.15 0.80 -19.32
CA PRO A 360 -1.68 2.18 -19.30
C PRO A 360 -2.45 3.04 -20.31
N GLU A 361 -2.79 4.27 -19.91
CA GLU A 361 -3.45 5.30 -20.74
C GLU A 361 -2.69 5.65 -22.04
N SER A 362 -1.45 5.15 -22.23
CA SER A 362 -0.70 5.27 -23.48
C SER A 362 -1.25 4.39 -24.63
N ALA A 363 -2.15 3.44 -24.34
CA ALA A 363 -2.84 2.64 -25.36
C ALA A 363 -4.13 3.32 -25.89
N ALA A 364 -4.71 4.27 -25.17
CA ALA A 364 -5.89 5.02 -25.61
C ALA A 364 -5.57 6.03 -26.73
N SER A 365 -4.36 6.62 -26.71
CA SER A 365 -3.93 7.56 -27.77
C SER A 365 -3.82 6.89 -29.13
N LYS A 366 -3.49 5.59 -29.18
CA LYS A 366 -3.36 4.86 -30.46
C LYS A 366 -4.70 4.46 -31.07
N ARG A 367 -5.78 4.40 -30.28
CA ARG A 367 -7.14 4.19 -30.82
C ARG A 367 -7.72 5.47 -31.44
N ALA A 368 -7.45 6.64 -30.86
CA ALA A 368 -7.86 7.92 -31.44
C ALA A 368 -7.19 8.17 -32.81
N ASP A 369 -5.91 7.83 -32.96
CA ASP A 369 -5.18 7.98 -34.24
C ASP A 369 -5.59 6.94 -35.29
N ALA A 370 -6.03 5.75 -34.87
CA ALA A 370 -6.54 4.71 -35.77
C ALA A 370 -7.96 5.03 -36.27
N GLU A 371 -8.83 5.59 -35.42
CA GLU A 371 -10.18 6.03 -35.80
C GLU A 371 -10.15 7.31 -36.65
N ALA A 372 -9.19 8.23 -36.41
CA ALA A 372 -8.99 9.41 -37.26
C ALA A 372 -8.47 9.06 -38.67
N ASN A 373 -7.63 8.03 -38.81
CA ASN A 373 -7.14 7.56 -40.11
C ASN A 373 -8.15 6.66 -40.86
N ALA A 374 -9.03 5.98 -40.15
CA ALA A 374 -10.16 5.27 -40.75
C ALA A 374 -11.23 6.24 -41.29
N ALA A 375 -11.46 7.36 -40.61
CA ALA A 375 -12.40 8.39 -41.06
C ALA A 375 -11.89 9.21 -42.27
N SER A 376 -10.57 9.34 -42.45
CA SER A 376 -9.97 10.05 -43.59
C SER A 376 -9.87 9.20 -44.87
N SER A 377 -9.97 7.86 -44.77
CA SER A 377 -9.93 6.94 -45.91
C SER A 377 -11.31 6.61 -46.49
N THR A 378 -12.41 7.02 -45.83
CA THR A 378 -13.79 6.82 -46.30
C THR A 378 -14.40 8.03 -47.05
N SER A 379 -13.65 9.12 -47.27
CA SER A 379 -14.17 10.33 -47.95
C SER A 379 -13.80 10.47 -49.44
N SER A 380 -13.14 9.48 -50.07
CA SER A 380 -12.67 9.58 -51.47
C SER A 380 -13.38 8.68 -52.49
N VAL A 381 -14.54 8.08 -52.17
CA VAL A 381 -15.32 7.31 -53.16
C VAL A 381 -16.74 7.87 -53.28
N SER A 382 -16.87 9.04 -53.93
CA SER A 382 -18.10 9.51 -54.59
C SER A 382 -17.83 10.82 -55.33
N ALA A 383 -17.18 10.76 -56.50
CA ALA A 383 -17.33 11.74 -57.58
C ALA A 383 -16.53 11.30 -58.82
N ALA A 384 -17.18 10.56 -59.73
CA ALA A 384 -16.99 10.58 -61.18
C ALA A 384 -17.99 9.61 -61.82
#